data_AF-A0A151NAH8-F1
#
_entry.id   AF-A0A151NAH8-F1
#
_cell.length_a   1.000
_cell.length_b   1.000
_cell.length_c   1.000
_cell.angle_alpha   90.00
_cell.angle_beta   90.00
_cell.angle_gamma   90.00
#
_symmetry.space_group_name_H-M   'P 1'
#
loop_
_entity.id
_entity.type
_entity.pdbx_description
1 polymer ?
#
loop_
_entity_poly.entity_id
_entity_poly.type
_entity_poly.pdbx_seq_one_letter_code
_entity_poly.pdbx_strand_id
1 'polypeptide(L)'
;MPIMRGLWIRIGLFVLVALGTAAALRCYSCEDEENESCPQLDCAPGQDRCRATAMASLRPLTRTAQWVRTSRGCDVAGKPNNSVSFASTTGSVLFLSEHFCASDLCNREDPRVSGSGSEPCII
;
A
#
# COMPACT_ATOMS: atom_id res chain seq x y z
N MET A 1 -31.68 36.64 -29.49
CA MET A 1 -30.77 36.41 -28.34
C MET A 1 -31.01 35.09 -27.53
N PRO A 2 -31.63 34.00 -28.03
CA PRO A 2 -31.70 32.73 -27.27
C PRO A 2 -30.51 31.78 -27.52
N ILE A 3 -29.80 31.93 -28.64
CA ILE A 3 -28.76 31.00 -29.13
C ILE A 3 -27.51 31.03 -28.23
N MET A 4 -27.11 32.19 -27.72
CA MET A 4 -25.95 32.29 -26.83
C MET A 4 -26.17 31.52 -25.52
N ARG A 5 -27.36 31.61 -24.91
CA ARG A 5 -27.66 30.94 -23.62
C ARG A 5 -27.51 29.42 -23.67
N GLY A 6 -27.91 28.79 -24.77
CA GLY A 6 -27.75 27.34 -24.96
C GLY A 6 -26.29 26.91 -25.09
N LEU A 7 -25.43 27.78 -25.63
CA LEU A 7 -23.99 27.53 -25.76
C LEU A 7 -23.31 27.54 -24.39
N TRP A 8 -23.62 28.52 -23.53
CA TRP A 8 -23.07 28.61 -22.17
C TRP A 8 -23.45 27.41 -21.30
N ILE A 9 -24.68 26.90 -21.43
CA ILE A 9 -25.13 25.71 -20.69
C ILE A 9 -24.37 24.46 -21.15
N ARG A 10 -24.15 24.30 -22.46
CA ARG A 10 -23.38 23.17 -23.01
C ARG A 10 -21.91 23.23 -22.61
N ILE A 11 -21.31 24.42 -22.62
CA ILE A 11 -19.92 24.62 -22.16
C ILE A 11 -19.83 24.32 -20.65
N GLY A 12 -20.76 24.82 -19.84
CA GLY A 12 -20.80 24.54 -18.40
C GLY A 12 -20.96 23.05 -18.08
N LEU A 13 -21.80 22.34 -18.83
CA LEU A 13 -21.99 20.89 -18.67
C LEU A 13 -20.72 20.10 -19.06
N PHE A 14 -20.03 20.51 -20.13
CA PHE A 14 -18.76 19.89 -20.55
C PHE A 14 -17.65 20.08 -19.53
N VAL A 15 -17.56 21.28 -18.93
CA VAL A 15 -16.59 21.59 -17.88
C VAL A 15 -16.86 20.75 -16.63
N LEU A 16 -18.13 20.63 -16.19
CA LEU A 16 -18.50 19.79 -15.04
C LEU A 16 -18.15 18.29 -15.22
N VAL A 17 -18.31 17.74 -16.43
CA VAL A 17 -17.92 16.35 -16.73
C VAL A 17 -16.40 16.19 -16.74
N ALA A 18 -15.66 17.18 -17.27
CA ALA A 18 -14.19 17.12 -17.34
C ALA A 18 -13.50 17.25 -15.97
N LEU A 19 -14.12 17.92 -14.99
CA LEU A 19 -13.56 18.02 -13.63
C LEU A 19 -13.83 16.79 -12.74
N GLY A 20 -14.67 15.84 -13.19
CA GLY A 20 -15.10 14.70 -12.39
C GLY A 20 -14.14 13.51 -12.35
N THR A 21 -13.05 13.51 -13.12
CA THR A 21 -12.11 12.38 -13.17
C THR A 21 -10.98 12.60 -12.16
N ALA A 22 -11.22 12.26 -10.90
CA ALA A 22 -10.12 12.03 -9.97
C ALA A 22 -9.29 10.86 -10.51
N ALA A 23 -7.99 11.07 -10.71
CA ALA A 23 -7.09 9.98 -11.11
C ALA A 23 -7.15 8.89 -10.02
N ALA A 24 -7.34 7.64 -10.44
CA ALA A 24 -7.29 6.51 -9.53
C ALA A 24 -5.86 6.38 -8.97
N LEU A 25 -5.74 6.17 -7.66
CA LEU A 25 -4.46 5.89 -7.02
C LEU A 25 -3.89 4.59 -7.58
N ARG A 26 -2.59 4.56 -7.90
CA ARG A 26 -1.91 3.34 -8.36
C ARG A 26 -1.05 2.74 -7.26
N CYS A 27 -1.11 1.43 -7.09
CA CYS A 27 -0.29 0.71 -6.11
C CYS A 27 0.32 -0.56 -6.71
N TYR A 28 1.40 -1.05 -6.09
CA TYR A 28 1.88 -2.40 -6.31
C TYR A 28 0.96 -3.42 -5.62
N SER A 29 0.63 -4.52 -6.29
CA SER A 29 -0.26 -5.57 -5.76
C SER A 29 0.31 -6.95 -5.97
N CYS A 30 0.62 -7.66 -4.88
CA CYS A 30 1.17 -9.01 -4.92
C CYS A 30 1.03 -9.69 -3.55
N GLU A 31 1.02 -11.02 -3.59
CA GLU A 31 1.04 -11.88 -2.41
C GLU A 31 2.34 -12.69 -2.43
N ASP A 32 2.96 -12.84 -1.27
CA ASP A 32 4.14 -13.67 -1.06
C ASP A 32 5.24 -13.47 -2.13
N GLU A 33 5.85 -12.27 -2.21
CA GLU A 33 6.92 -11.94 -3.18
C GLU A 33 8.19 -12.80 -2.98
N GLU A 34 8.15 -14.06 -3.40
CA GLU A 34 9.30 -14.97 -3.37
C GLU A 34 9.97 -15.06 -4.75
N ASN A 35 9.27 -14.81 -5.87
CA ASN A 35 9.87 -14.79 -7.22
C ASN A 35 9.03 -14.15 -8.35
N GLU A 36 7.85 -13.59 -8.07
CA GLU A 36 6.96 -13.06 -9.11
C GLU A 36 7.03 -11.53 -9.16
N SER A 37 7.09 -10.97 -10.38
CA SER A 37 7.07 -9.53 -10.57
C SER A 37 5.79 -8.96 -9.96
N CYS A 38 5.90 -8.03 -9.01
CA CYS A 38 4.74 -7.40 -8.40
C CYS A 38 4.14 -6.36 -9.37
N PRO A 39 2.95 -6.61 -9.97
CA PRO A 39 2.35 -5.70 -10.93
C PRO A 39 1.85 -4.41 -10.29
N GLN A 40 1.74 -3.36 -11.11
CA GLN A 40 1.08 -2.11 -10.76
C GLN A 40 -0.40 -2.20 -11.15
N LEU A 41 -1.30 -1.70 -10.30
CA LEU A 41 -2.74 -1.70 -10.53
C LEU A 41 -3.35 -0.36 -10.11
N ASP A 42 -4.39 0.07 -10.82
CA ASP A 42 -5.27 1.16 -10.40
C ASP A 42 -6.22 0.69 -9.28
N CYS A 43 -6.23 1.41 -8.16
CA CYS A 43 -7.08 1.12 -7.03
C CYS A 43 -8.55 1.41 -7.31
N ALA A 44 -9.43 0.62 -6.70
CA ALA A 44 -10.87 0.79 -6.84
C ALA A 44 -11.36 2.10 -6.20
N PRO A 45 -12.53 2.62 -6.60
CA PRO A 45 -13.14 3.77 -5.94
C PRO A 45 -13.28 3.53 -4.43
N GLY A 46 -12.77 4.45 -3.61
CA GLY A 46 -12.76 4.33 -2.15
C GLY A 46 -11.52 3.63 -1.57
N GLN A 47 -10.64 3.08 -2.40
CA GLN A 47 -9.31 2.62 -1.99
C GLN A 47 -8.29 3.73 -2.28
N ASP A 48 -8.12 4.61 -1.31
CA ASP A 48 -7.30 5.81 -1.37
C ASP A 48 -5.93 5.65 -0.70
N ARG A 49 -5.54 4.41 -0.37
CA ARG A 49 -4.25 4.06 0.22
C ARG A 49 -3.61 2.85 -0.45
N CYS A 50 -2.29 2.82 -0.47
CA CYS A 50 -1.52 1.60 -0.70
C CYS A 50 -1.16 0.96 0.65
N ARG A 51 -1.21 -0.37 0.70
CA ARG A 51 -0.75 -1.22 1.80
C ARG A 51 0.55 -1.93 1.41
N ALA A 52 1.45 -2.04 2.38
CA ALA A 52 2.56 -2.98 2.38
C ALA A 52 2.59 -3.74 3.70
N THR A 53 2.71 -5.05 3.64
CA THR A 53 2.73 -5.94 4.80
C THR A 53 4.00 -6.80 4.72
N ALA A 54 4.75 -6.89 5.81
CA ALA A 54 5.85 -7.82 5.96
C ALA A 54 5.62 -8.72 7.17
N MET A 55 5.80 -10.02 6.99
CA MET A 55 5.84 -11.00 8.06
C MET A 55 7.13 -11.80 8.01
N ALA A 56 7.73 -12.05 9.17
CA ALA A 56 8.98 -12.80 9.28
C ALA A 56 8.93 -13.74 10.49
N SER A 57 9.48 -14.94 10.34
CA SER A 57 9.79 -15.82 11.48
C SER A 57 11.29 -15.81 11.72
N LEU A 58 11.71 -15.37 12.91
CA LEU A 58 13.09 -15.27 13.34
C LEU A 58 13.41 -16.37 14.35
N ARG A 59 14.59 -16.97 14.27
CA ARG A 59 15.14 -17.78 15.37
C ARG A 59 16.05 -16.90 16.23
N PRO A 60 15.73 -16.61 17.50
CA PRO A 60 16.54 -15.77 18.37
C PRO A 60 17.96 -16.30 18.56
N LEU A 61 18.09 -17.63 18.69
CA LEU A 61 19.38 -18.30 18.91
C LEU A 61 20.37 -18.13 17.76
N THR A 62 19.87 -17.99 16.53
CA THR A 62 20.70 -17.89 15.33
C THR A 62 20.66 -16.50 14.68
N ARG A 63 19.80 -15.59 15.19
CA ARG A 63 19.46 -14.30 14.56
C ARG A 63 19.18 -14.39 13.06
N THR A 64 18.65 -15.52 12.61
CA THR A 64 18.34 -15.75 11.19
C THR A 64 16.83 -15.79 10.98
N ALA A 65 16.39 -15.11 9.93
CA ALA A 65 15.03 -15.26 9.42
C ALA A 65 14.89 -16.67 8.81
N GLN A 66 13.93 -17.44 9.29
CA GLN A 66 13.57 -18.75 8.75
C GLN A 66 12.76 -18.60 7.46
N TRP A 67 11.89 -17.60 7.43
CA TRP A 67 11.12 -17.22 6.25
C TRP A 67 10.68 -15.77 6.39
N VAL A 68 10.44 -15.13 5.25
CA VAL A 68 9.87 -13.79 5.15
C VAL A 68 8.82 -13.82 4.05
N ARG A 69 7.64 -13.28 4.32
CA ARG A 69 6.60 -13.04 3.31
C ARG A 69 6.27 -11.56 3.27
N THR A 70 6.05 -11.06 2.07
CA THR A 70 5.62 -9.68 1.84
C THR A 70 4.37 -9.68 0.98
N SER A 71 3.45 -8.78 1.30
CA SER A 71 2.22 -8.56 0.53
C SER A 71 2.01 -7.07 0.32
N ARG A 72 1.48 -6.70 -0.83
CA ARG A 72 1.21 -5.31 -1.22
C ARG A 72 -0.14 -5.22 -1.87
N GLY A 73 -0.80 -4.06 -1.79
CA GLY A 73 -2.04 -3.84 -2.51
C GLY A 73 -2.65 -2.47 -2.23
N CYS A 74 -3.89 -2.29 -2.70
CA CYS A 74 -4.73 -1.15 -2.39
C CYS A 74 -5.52 -1.40 -1.09
N ASP A 75 -5.83 -0.33 -0.35
CA ASP A 75 -6.60 -0.36 0.88
C ASP A 75 -7.39 0.95 1.08
N VAL A 76 -8.26 0.96 2.08
CA VAL A 76 -9.07 2.12 2.47
C VAL A 76 -8.35 2.98 3.52
N ALA A 77 -8.66 4.27 3.56
CA ALA A 77 -8.20 5.15 4.64
C ALA A 77 -8.74 4.75 6.02
N GLY A 78 -8.07 5.26 7.05
CA GLY A 78 -8.44 5.05 8.46
C GLY A 78 -7.67 3.94 9.17
N LYS A 79 -6.86 3.16 8.45
CA LYS A 79 -5.98 2.15 9.06
C LYS A 79 -4.60 2.77 9.40
N PRO A 80 -4.15 2.74 10.67
CA PRO A 80 -2.84 3.24 11.06
C PRO A 80 -1.74 2.23 10.71
N ASN A 81 -0.49 2.71 10.60
CA ASN A 81 0.67 1.83 10.58
C ASN A 81 0.72 1.02 11.89
N ASN A 82 1.02 -0.27 11.80
CA ASN A 82 1.04 -1.14 12.96
C ASN A 82 2.13 -2.20 12.83
N SER A 83 2.67 -2.65 13.95
CA SER A 83 3.61 -3.76 14.04
C SER A 83 3.33 -4.59 15.28
N VAL A 84 3.38 -5.91 15.15
CA VAL A 84 3.22 -6.85 16.25
C VAL A 84 4.31 -7.92 16.19
N SER A 85 4.81 -8.30 17.35
CA SER A 85 5.76 -9.39 17.52
C SER A 85 5.24 -10.39 18.53
N PHE A 86 5.37 -11.68 18.25
CA PHE A 86 4.94 -12.76 19.12
C PHE A 86 6.05 -13.81 19.26
N ALA A 87 6.36 -14.21 20.49
CA ALA A 87 7.27 -15.31 20.77
C ALA A 87 6.50 -16.64 20.74
N SER A 88 6.87 -17.51 19.81
CA SER A 88 6.33 -18.87 19.70
C SER A 88 6.94 -19.78 20.77
N THR A 89 6.12 -20.71 21.27
CA THR A 89 6.54 -21.78 22.19
C THR A 89 7.64 -22.67 21.59
N THR A 90 7.77 -22.69 20.27
CA THR A 90 8.82 -23.43 19.53
C THR A 90 10.17 -22.70 19.47
N GLY A 91 10.30 -21.54 20.13
CA GLY A 91 11.54 -20.77 20.19
C GLY A 91 11.80 -19.91 18.96
N SER A 92 10.79 -19.61 18.14
CA SER A 92 10.85 -18.59 17.09
C SER A 92 10.10 -17.33 17.51
N VAL A 93 10.45 -16.19 16.92
CA VAL A 93 9.71 -14.92 17.06
C VAL A 93 9.07 -14.60 15.73
N LEU A 94 7.75 -14.46 15.72
CA LEU A 94 6.98 -14.00 14.58
C LEU A 94 6.88 -12.49 14.64
N PHE A 95 7.26 -11.81 13.57
CA PHE A 95 7.10 -10.38 13.38
C PHE A 95 6.12 -10.13 12.25
N LEU A 96 5.21 -9.18 12.44
CA LEU A 96 4.27 -8.70 11.43
C LEU A 96 4.25 -7.19 11.47
N SER A 97 4.36 -6.55 10.31
CA SER A 97 4.27 -5.10 10.16
C SER A 97 3.39 -4.75 8.96
N GLU A 98 2.58 -3.72 9.12
CA GLU A 98 1.72 -3.14 8.09
C GLU A 98 1.98 -1.64 8.00
N HIS A 99 2.21 -1.17 6.78
CA HIS A 99 2.43 0.23 6.46
C HIS A 99 1.44 0.70 5.39
N PHE A 100 0.94 1.93 5.55
CA PHE A 100 0.01 2.57 4.62
C PHE A 100 0.53 3.91 4.11
N CYS A 101 0.31 4.21 2.83
CA CYS A 101 0.70 5.47 2.20
C CYS A 101 -0.33 5.88 1.13
N ALA A 102 -0.38 7.16 0.74
CA ALA A 102 -1.48 7.71 -0.07
C ALA A 102 -1.03 8.38 -1.38
N SER A 103 0.21 8.12 -1.82
CA SER A 103 0.74 8.62 -3.09
C SER A 103 0.93 7.48 -4.08
N ASP A 104 0.91 7.80 -5.38
CA ASP A 104 1.09 6.80 -6.44
C ASP A 104 2.35 5.96 -6.23
N LEU A 105 2.19 4.63 -6.31
CA LEU A 105 3.23 3.61 -6.26
C LEU A 105 4.12 3.69 -5.02
N CYS A 106 3.63 4.26 -3.92
CA CYS A 106 4.41 4.49 -2.70
C CYS A 106 4.79 3.21 -1.95
N ASN A 107 4.04 2.14 -2.14
CA ASN A 107 4.31 0.85 -1.53
C ASN A 107 5.36 0.04 -2.32
N ARG A 108 6.31 0.69 -3.01
CA ARG A 108 7.39 0.07 -3.79
C ARG A 108 8.54 -0.43 -2.93
N GLU A 109 8.84 0.25 -1.83
CA GLU A 109 9.93 -0.20 -0.97
C GLU A 109 9.58 -1.54 -0.33
N ASP A 110 10.59 -2.39 -0.18
CA ASP A 110 10.41 -3.64 0.55
C ASP A 110 10.02 -3.29 1.99
N PRO A 111 8.85 -3.75 2.50
CA PRO A 111 8.46 -3.51 3.88
C PRO A 111 9.45 -4.13 4.89
N ARG A 112 10.40 -4.97 4.46
CA ARG A 112 11.57 -5.40 5.25
C ARG A 112 12.54 -4.26 5.60
N VAL A 113 12.59 -3.20 4.79
CA VAL A 113 13.59 -2.11 4.85
C VAL A 113 12.97 -0.77 5.23
N SER A 114 11.67 -0.56 4.97
CA SER A 114 11.00 0.75 5.13
C SER A 114 10.66 1.11 6.60
N GLY A 115 11.55 0.77 7.53
CA GLY A 115 11.72 1.51 8.77
C GLY A 115 12.47 2.80 8.45
N SER A 116 11.72 3.88 8.16
CA SER A 116 12.28 5.22 7.98
C SER A 116 13.06 5.65 9.24
N GLY A 117 14.37 5.41 9.23
CA GLY A 117 15.35 6.15 10.04
C GLY A 117 15.41 5.81 11.54
N SER A 118 15.68 4.56 11.91
CA SER A 118 16.49 4.19 13.08
C SER A 118 16.56 2.67 13.18
N GLU A 119 17.67 2.11 12.68
CA GLU A 119 18.04 0.70 12.81
C GLU A 119 17.06 -0.30 12.15
N PRO A 120 17.56 -1.36 11.49
CA PRO A 120 16.70 -2.52 11.31
C PRO A 120 16.25 -2.94 12.71
N CYS A 121 14.97 -3.26 12.93
CA CYS A 121 14.53 -3.96 14.14
C CYS A 121 15.17 -5.36 14.15
N ILE A 122 16.48 -5.40 14.37
CA ILE A 122 17.28 -6.53 14.80
C ILE A 122 17.26 -6.43 16.32
N ILE A 123 16.55 -7.36 16.95
CA ILE A 123 16.89 -7.74 18.32
C ILE A 123 18.09 -8.69 18.26
#